data_AF-A0A319ENE4-F1
#
_entry.id   AF-A0A319ENE4-F1
#
_cell.length_a   1.000
_cell.length_b   1.000
_cell.length_c   1.000
_cell.angle_alpha   90.00
_cell.angle_beta   90.00
_cell.angle_gamma   90.00
#
_symmetry.space_group_name_H-M   'P 1'
#
loop_
_entity.id
_entity.type
_entity.pdbx_description
1 polymer ?
#
loop_
_entity_poly.entity_id
_entity_poly.type
_entity_poly.pdbx_seq_one_letter_code
_entity_poly.pdbx_strand_id
1 'polypeptide(L)'
;MSLFGSGSSSSPDSSKEVKDTIVKQLQSETAMNNARILISKVNEHCFAKCIPTPGSSLSTNEQTCLTNCMEKYIAFWNEVSRTHHHRMGLESKKMLL
;
A
#
# COMPACT_ATOMS: atom_id res chain seq x y z
N MET A 1 16.76 27.16 -15.44
CA MET A 1 17.92 27.61 -16.25
C MET A 1 19.13 27.13 -15.48
N SER A 2 19.87 26.08 -15.85
CA SER A 2 20.45 25.76 -17.15
C SER A 2 20.82 24.28 -17.19
N LEU A 3 20.46 23.55 -18.25
CA LEU A 3 20.98 22.20 -18.52
C LEU A 3 21.14 22.02 -20.04
N PHE A 4 22.15 22.69 -20.60
CA PHE A 4 22.72 22.35 -21.91
C PHE A 4 24.22 22.13 -21.69
N GLY A 5 24.64 20.87 -21.72
CA GLY A 5 26.03 20.44 -21.65
C GLY A 5 26.18 19.19 -22.50
N SER A 6 26.57 19.39 -23.76
CA SER A 6 26.80 18.37 -24.77
C SER A 6 27.98 17.46 -24.40
N GLY A 7 27.87 16.16 -24.70
CA GLY A 7 28.98 15.23 -24.61
C GLY A 7 28.53 13.79 -24.86
N SER A 8 28.50 13.39 -26.13
CA SER A 8 28.19 12.05 -26.60
C SER A 8 29.28 11.04 -26.22
N SER A 9 28.93 10.03 -25.42
CA SER A 9 29.53 8.69 -25.46
C SER A 9 28.50 7.65 -24.97
N SER A 10 28.31 6.62 -25.78
CA SER A 10 27.36 5.51 -25.55
C SER A 10 27.67 4.74 -24.26
N SER A 11 26.65 4.50 -23.43
CA SER A 11 26.62 3.41 -22.45
C SER A 11 25.18 2.93 -22.26
N PRO A 12 24.83 1.69 -22.61
CA PRO A 12 23.48 1.14 -22.42
C PRO A 12 23.12 0.89 -20.94
N ASP A 13 24.05 1.15 -20.02
CA ASP A 13 23.94 0.84 -18.59
C ASP A 13 23.21 1.94 -17.78
N SER A 14 23.33 3.21 -18.16
CA SER A 14 22.66 4.33 -17.48
C SER A 14 21.14 4.23 -17.53
N SER A 15 20.59 3.65 -18.60
CA SER A 15 19.15 3.46 -18.77
C SER A 15 18.55 2.45 -17.79
N LYS A 16 19.33 1.41 -17.41
CA LYS A 16 18.91 0.40 -16.43
C LYS A 16 18.94 0.97 -15.01
N GLU A 17 19.99 1.71 -14.68
CA GLU A 17 20.14 2.35 -13.37
C GLU A 17 19.07 3.42 -13.11
N VAL A 18 18.75 4.23 -14.12
CA VAL A 18 17.64 5.20 -14.06
C VAL A 18 16.30 4.49 -13.87
N LYS A 19 16.05 3.41 -14.63
CA LYS A 19 14.82 2.61 -14.49
C LYS A 19 14.69 2.02 -13.08
N ASP A 20 15.75 1.44 -12.54
CA ASP A 20 15.73 0.82 -11.21
C ASP A 20 15.48 1.86 -10.11
N THR A 21 16.06 3.06 -10.26
CA THR A 21 15.84 4.17 -9.32
C THR A 21 14.38 4.65 -9.36
N ILE A 22 13.81 4.81 -10.57
CA ILE A 22 12.39 5.19 -10.72
C ILE A 22 11.46 4.12 -10.16
N VAL A 23 11.73 2.83 -10.43
CA VAL A 23 10.93 1.71 -9.90
C VAL A 23 10.94 1.70 -8.38
N LYS A 24 12.11 1.89 -7.75
CA LYS A 24 12.21 1.96 -6.28
C LYS A 24 11.41 3.12 -5.70
N GLN A 25 11.50 4.30 -6.32
CA GLN A 25 10.73 5.47 -5.89
C GLN A 25 9.23 5.20 -6.00
N LEU A 26 8.79 4.68 -7.14
CA LEU A 26 7.38 4.34 -7.39
C LEU A 26 6.86 3.29 -6.39
N GLN A 27 7.67 2.28 -6.07
CA GLN A 27 7.31 1.26 -5.08
C GLN A 27 7.11 1.87 -3.68
N SER A 28 8.01 2.78 -3.26
CA SER A 28 7.89 3.49 -1.98
C SER A 28 6.60 4.31 -1.91
N GLU A 29 6.31 5.08 -2.96
CA GLU A 29 5.08 5.88 -3.04
C GLU A 29 3.83 5.01 -3.02
N THR A 30 3.84 3.90 -3.74
CA THR A 30 2.74 2.93 -3.77
C THR A 30 2.51 2.32 -2.39
N ALA A 31 3.58 1.93 -1.69
CA ALA A 31 3.48 1.39 -0.33
C ALA A 31 2.86 2.41 0.64
N MET A 32 3.28 3.67 0.58
CA MET A 32 2.69 4.74 1.39
C MET A 32 1.21 4.95 1.07
N ASN A 33 0.84 4.94 -0.22
CA ASN A 33 -0.55 5.11 -0.61
C ASN A 33 -1.44 3.96 -0.13
N ASN A 34 -0.97 2.72 -0.26
CA ASN A 34 -1.68 1.53 0.22
C ASN A 34 -1.89 1.57 1.74
N ALA A 35 -0.89 2.03 2.51
CA ALA A 35 -1.03 2.20 3.95
C ALA A 35 -2.10 3.25 4.32
N ARG A 36 -2.15 4.39 3.59
CA ARG A 36 -3.20 5.41 3.80
C ARG A 36 -4.59 4.87 3.52
N ILE A 37 -4.75 4.11 2.44
CA ILE A 37 -6.03 3.47 2.09
C ILE A 37 -6.43 2.47 3.18
N LEU A 38 -5.50 1.64 3.64
CA LEU A 38 -5.74 0.69 4.72
C LEU A 38 -6.25 1.40 5.98
N ILE A 39 -5.57 2.45 6.44
CA ILE A 39 -5.99 3.23 7.62
C ILE A 39 -7.38 3.82 7.42
N SER A 40 -7.64 4.42 6.24
CA SER A 40 -8.95 4.98 5.94
C SER A 40 -10.05 3.92 6.01
N LYS A 41 -9.79 2.70 5.50
CA LYS A 41 -10.76 1.61 5.51
C LYS A 41 -10.94 1.00 6.90
N VAL A 42 -9.87 0.85 7.66
CA VAL A 42 -9.93 0.46 9.07
C VAL A 42 -10.82 1.44 9.85
N ASN A 43 -10.62 2.74 9.67
CA ASN A 43 -11.43 3.77 10.33
C ASN A 43 -12.91 3.64 9.96
N GLU A 44 -13.22 3.54 8.65
CA GLU A 44 -14.59 3.39 8.15
C GLU A 44 -15.29 2.15 8.74
N HIS A 45 -14.66 0.98 8.60
CA HIS A 45 -15.27 -0.28 8.99
C HIS A 45 -15.33 -0.48 10.51
N CYS A 46 -14.26 -0.13 11.23
CA CYS A 46 -14.23 -0.32 12.67
C CYS A 46 -15.10 0.69 13.41
N PHE A 47 -15.16 1.95 12.95
CA PHE A 47 -16.07 2.92 13.55
C PHE A 47 -17.54 2.50 13.37
N ALA A 48 -17.93 2.15 12.14
CA ALA A 48 -19.29 1.70 11.84
C ALA A 48 -19.69 0.44 12.65
N LYS A 49 -18.72 -0.45 12.93
CA LYS A 49 -19.00 -1.69 13.66
C LYS A 49 -18.99 -1.52 15.18
N CYS A 50 -18.10 -0.68 15.71
CA CYS A 50 -17.82 -0.62 17.14
C CYS A 50 -18.45 0.57 17.86
N ILE A 51 -18.87 1.63 17.16
CA ILE A 51 -19.41 2.86 17.75
C ILE A 51 -20.91 3.00 17.40
N PRO A 52 -21.82 2.34 18.15
CA PRO A 52 -23.25 2.38 17.86
C PRO A 52 -23.90 3.73 18.21
N THR A 53 -23.37 4.43 19.21
CA THR A 53 -23.87 5.72 19.70
C THR A 53 -22.70 6.68 19.89
N PRO A 54 -22.37 7.49 18.87
CA PRO A 54 -21.26 8.44 18.97
C PRO A 54 -21.45 9.43 20.12
N GLY A 55 -20.41 9.59 20.93
CA GLY A 55 -20.38 10.52 22.06
C GLY A 55 -19.07 11.31 22.13
N SER A 56 -18.92 12.12 23.18
CA SER A 56 -17.70 12.91 23.41
C SER A 56 -16.50 12.07 23.88
N SER A 57 -16.74 10.82 24.27
CA SER A 57 -15.72 9.88 24.75
C SER A 57 -16.06 8.45 24.33
N LEU A 58 -15.05 7.59 24.27
CA LEU A 58 -15.21 6.17 24.04
C LEU A 58 -15.38 5.44 25.37
N SER A 59 -16.43 4.62 25.48
CA SER A 59 -16.56 3.65 26.57
C SER A 59 -15.45 2.59 26.50
N THR A 60 -15.19 1.90 27.62
CA THR A 60 -14.21 0.81 27.66
C THR A 60 -14.52 -0.29 26.62
N ASN A 61 -15.81 -0.61 26.44
CA ASN A 61 -16.23 -1.62 25.47
C ASN A 61 -15.97 -1.18 24.02
N GLU A 62 -16.21 0.08 23.70
CA GLU A 62 -15.91 0.64 22.37
C GLU A 62 -14.40 0.63 22.09
N GLN A 63 -13.57 1.00 23.07
CA GLN A 63 -12.11 0.94 22.96
C GLN A 63 -11.63 -0.49 22.71
N THR A 64 -12.10 -1.47 23.50
CA THR A 64 -11.77 -2.88 23.30
C THR A 64 -12.26 -3.40 21.95
N CYS A 65 -13.45 -3.02 21.52
CA CYS A 65 -13.98 -3.39 20.20
C CYS A 65 -13.10 -2.84 19.08
N LEU A 66 -12.72 -1.55 19.14
CA LEU A 66 -11.86 -0.91 18.15
C LEU A 66 -10.51 -1.62 18.05
N THR A 67 -9.82 -1.87 19.17
CA THR A 67 -8.54 -2.60 19.18
C THR A 67 -8.66 -3.95 18.48
N ASN A 68 -9.65 -4.75 18.89
CA ASN A 68 -9.89 -6.06 18.29
C ASN A 68 -10.26 -5.97 16.79
N CYS A 69 -11.05 -4.96 16.42
CA CYS A 69 -11.45 -4.75 15.03
C CYS A 69 -10.24 -4.41 14.15
N MET A 70 -9.40 -3.47 14.59
CA MET A 70 -8.21 -3.04 13.86
C MET A 70 -7.24 -4.21 13.65
N GLU A 71 -6.94 -4.97 14.71
CA GLU A 71 -6.07 -6.15 14.63
C GLU A 71 -6.61 -7.19 13.64
N LYS A 72 -7.90 -7.53 13.74
CA LYS A 72 -8.55 -8.49 12.85
C LYS A 72 -8.58 -8.00 11.40
N TYR A 73 -8.88 -6.72 11.18
CA TYR A 73 -8.96 -6.14 9.84
C TYR A 73 -7.60 -6.14 9.15
N ILE A 74 -6.53 -5.74 9.87
CA ILE A 74 -5.17 -5.73 9.33
C ILE A 74 -4.69 -7.16 9.06
N ALA A 75 -4.97 -8.12 9.96
CA ALA A 75 -4.66 -9.53 9.74
C ALA A 75 -5.35 -10.08 8.49
N PHE A 76 -6.65 -9.78 8.34
CA PHE A 76 -7.42 -10.13 7.14
C PHE A 76 -6.82 -9.51 5.87
N TRP A 77 -6.54 -8.20 5.89
CA TRP A 77 -5.97 -7.49 4.75
C TRP A 77 -4.62 -8.07 4.33
N ASN A 78 -3.74 -8.40 5.28
CA ASN A 78 -2.44 -9.00 5.00
C ASN A 78 -2.58 -10.37 4.32
N GLU A 79 -3.51 -11.21 4.80
CA GLU A 79 -3.73 -12.53 4.21
C GLU A 79 -4.28 -12.41 2.78
N VAL A 80 -5.32 -11.60 2.58
CA VAL A 80 -5.90 -11.37 1.25
C VAL A 80 -4.87 -10.77 0.29
N SER A 81 -4.07 -9.79 0.75
CA SER A 81 -3.01 -9.17 -0.06
C SER A 81 -2.00 -10.20 -0.53
N ARG A 82 -1.54 -11.09 0.37
CA ARG A 82 -0.63 -12.19 0.04
C ARG A 82 -1.22 -13.13 -1.02
N THR A 83 -2.45 -13.61 -0.81
CA THR A 83 -3.10 -14.54 -1.74
C THR A 83 -3.36 -13.87 -3.09
N HIS A 84 -3.78 -12.60 -3.08
CA HIS A 84 -4.05 -11.84 -4.29
C HIS A 84 -2.78 -11.62 -5.12
N HIS A 85 -1.69 -11.16 -4.50
CA HIS A 85 -0.40 -11.00 -5.19
C HIS A 85 0.12 -12.32 -5.75
N HIS A 86 -0.03 -13.43 -5.00
CA HIS A 86 0.36 -14.75 -5.49
C HIS A 86 -0.39 -15.10 -6.78
N ARG A 87 -1.72 -14.95 -6.80
CA ARG A 87 -2.52 -15.23 -8.00
C ARG A 87 -2.21 -14.29 -9.16
N MET A 88 -2.07 -12.99 -8.91
CA MET A 88 -1.68 -12.02 -9.93
C MET A 88 -0.32 -12.37 -10.57
N GLY A 89 0.64 -12.86 -9.77
CA GLY A 89 1.92 -13.33 -10.27
C GLY A 89 1.81 -14.55 -11.19
N LEU A 90 0.90 -15.48 -10.89
CA LEU A 90 0.62 -16.64 -11.75
C LEU A 90 -0.05 -16.22 -13.06
N GLU A 91 -1.06 -15.35 -12.99
CA GLU A 91 -1.78 -14.84 -14.16
C GLU A 91 -0.87 -14.02 -15.08
N SER A 92 0.01 -13.18 -14.51
CA SER A 92 1.01 -12.42 -15.27
C SER A 92 1.95 -13.32 -16.08
N LYS A 93 2.42 -14.43 -15.49
CA LYS A 93 3.24 -15.42 -16.21
C LYS A 93 2.47 -16.12 -17.32
N LYS A 94 1.19 -16.42 -17.11
CA LYS A 94 0.33 -17.05 -18.12
C LYS A 94 0.11 -16.16 -19.34
N MET A 95 0.08 -14.84 -19.17
CA MET A 95 -0.06 -13.88 -20.29
C MET A 95 1.23 -13.70 -21.11
N LEU A 96 2.38 -14.16 -20.61
CA LEU A 96 3.68 -14.07 -21.29
C LEU A 96 4.02 -15.32 -22.13
N LEU A 97 3.18 -16.36 -22.07
CA LEU A 97 3.27 -17.59 -22.86
C LEU A 97 2.20 -17.59 -23.95
#